data_AF-Q8BKG1-F1
#
_entry.id   AF-Q8BKG1-F1
#
_cell.length_a   1.000
_cell.length_b   1.000
_cell.length_c   1.000
_cell.angle_alpha   90.00
_cell.angle_beta   90.00
_cell.angle_gamma   90.00
#
_symmetry.space_group_name_H-M   'P 1'
#
loop_
_entity.id
_entity.type
_entity.pdbx_description
1 polymer ?
#
loop_
_entity_poly.entity_id
_entity_poly.type
_entity_poly.pdbx_seq_one_letter_code
_entity_poly.pdbx_strand_id
1 'polypeptide(L)' 'MAAFSEMGVMPEIAQAVEEMDWLLPTDIQAESIPLILGGGDVLMAAETGSGKTGAFSIPVIQIVYETLKD' A
#
# COMPACT_ATOMS: atom_id res chain seq x y z
N MET A 1 12.59 6.90 -8.59
CA MET A 1 12.15 5.80 -7.72
C MET A 1 10.87 6.26 -7.06
N ALA A 2 9.76 5.56 -7.28
CA ALA A 2 8.47 5.95 -6.71
C ALA A 2 8.51 5.81 -5.17
N ALA A 3 7.93 6.77 -4.44
CA ALA A 3 7.90 6.73 -2.97
C ALA A 3 7.25 5.44 -2.43
N PHE A 4 6.33 4.84 -3.19
CA PHE A 4 5.72 3.56 -2.85
C PHE A 4 6.69 2.38 -2.83
N SER A 5 7.73 2.39 -3.68
CA SER A 5 8.71 1.29 -3.74
C SER A 5 9.53 1.13 -2.45
N GLU A 6 9.62 2.18 -1.63
CA GLU A 6 10.30 2.14 -0.33
C GLU A 6 9.45 1.48 0.76
N MET A 7 8.16 1.24 0.52
CA MET A 7 7.23 0.64 1.49
C MET A 7 7.16 -0.90 1.43
N GLY A 8 8.00 -1.53 0.61
CA GLY A 8 8.02 -2.99 0.44
C GLY A 8 6.97 -3.53 -0.54
N VAL A 9 6.29 -2.65 -1.29
CA VAL A 9 5.35 -3.07 -2.33
C VAL A 9 6.08 -3.63 -3.54
N MET A 10 5.44 -4.54 -4.26
CA MET A 10 5.93 -5.08 -5.52
C MET A 10 6.19 -3.98 -6.57
N PRO A 11 7.21 -4.12 -7.43
CA PRO A 11 7.53 -3.16 -8.49
C PRO A 11 6.34 -2.84 -9.40
N GLU A 12 5.53 -3.84 -9.75
CA GLU A 12 4.35 -3.70 -10.61
C GLU A 12 3.28 -2.81 -9.96
N ILE A 13 3.11 -2.90 -8.64
CA ILE A 13 2.18 -2.06 -7.90
C ILE A 13 2.73 -0.63 -7.80
N ALA A 14 4.03 -0.49 -7.50
CA ALA A 14 4.68 0.83 -7.45
C ALA A 14 4.57 1.58 -8.79
N GLN A 15 4.74 0.86 -9.90
CA GLN A 15 4.55 1.41 -11.25
C GLN A 15 3.08 1.80 -11.49
N ALA A 16 2.13 0.92 -11.16
CA ALA A 16 0.71 1.18 -11.38
C ALA A 16 0.21 2.43 -10.63
N VAL A 17 0.65 2.64 -9.39
CA VAL A 17 0.26 3.85 -8.63
C VAL A 17 0.92 5.12 -9.18
N GLU A 18 2.14 5.02 -9.70
CA GLU A 18 2.80 6.15 -10.39
C GLU A 18 2.07 6.53 -11.69
N GLU A 19 1.61 5.55 -12.48
CA GLU A 19 0.77 5.77 -13.67
C GLU A 19 -0.62 6.35 -13.36
N MET A 20 -1.08 6.20 -12.11
CA MET A 20 -2.30 6.82 -11.59
C MET A 20 -2.07 8.22 -10.98
N ASP A 21 -0.87 8.79 -11.16
CA ASP A 21 -0.43 10.05 -10.57
C ASP A 21 -0.38 10.05 -9.02
N TRP A 22 -0.28 8.88 -8.38
CA TRP A 22 -0.07 8.76 -6.93
C TRP A 22 1.42 8.78 -6.61
N LEU A 23 2.02 9.97 -6.76
CA LEU A 23 3.48 10.13 -6.67
C LEU A 23 4.02 10.00 -5.23
N LEU A 24 3.24 10.46 -4.25
CA LEU A 24 3.58 10.42 -2.82
C LEU A 24 2.46 9.75 -2.03
N PRO A 25 2.78 8.83 -1.11
CA PRO A 25 1.78 8.26 -0.21
C PRO A 25 1.26 9.33 0.75
N THR A 26 0.00 9.21 1.15
CA THR A 26 -0.51 9.96 2.31
C THR A 26 0.07 9.40 3.61
N ASP A 27 0.02 10.16 4.71
CA ASP A 27 0.55 9.72 6.01
C ASP A 27 -0.01 8.36 6.43
N ILE A 28 -1.33 8.15 6.29
CA ILE A 28 -1.97 6.88 6.65
C ILE A 28 -1.51 5.72 5.75
N GLN A 29 -1.16 5.97 4.48
CA GLN A 29 -0.63 4.96 3.58
C GLN A 29 0.82 4.62 3.94
N ALA A 30 1.64 5.64 4.19
CA ALA A 30 3.04 5.49 4.56
C ALA A 30 3.21 4.68 5.85
N GLU A 31 2.34 4.90 6.83
CA GLU A 31 2.34 4.17 8.09
C GLU A 31 1.74 2.76 7.98
N SER A 32 0.59 2.60 7.31
CA SER A 32 -0.14 1.33 7.35
C SER A 32 0.39 0.27 6.39
N ILE A 33 0.87 0.66 5.20
CA ILE A 33 1.25 -0.30 4.15
C ILE A 33 2.37 -1.24 4.64
N PRO A 34 3.49 -0.74 5.21
CA PRO A 34 4.55 -1.63 5.71
C PRO A 34 4.07 -2.51 6.87
N LEU A 35 3.17 -2.02 7.73
CA LEU A 35 2.63 -2.79 8.86
C LEU A 35 1.76 -3.95 8.39
N ILE A 36 0.92 -3.72 7.37
CA ILE A 36 0.07 -4.77 6.78
C ILE A 36 0.92 -5.81 6.06
N LEU A 37 1.90 -5.39 5.24
CA LEU A 37 2.83 -6.31 4.56
C LEU A 37 3.69 -7.10 5.55
N GLY A 38 3.96 -6.54 6.74
CA GLY A 38 4.62 -7.24 7.84
C GLY A 38 3.79 -8.36 8.48
N GLY A 39 2.55 -8.59 8.02
CA GLY A 39 1.66 -9.63 8.54
C GLY A 39 0.97 -9.28 9.86
N GLY A 40 1.00 -8.01 10.27
CA GLY A 40 0.35 -7.53 11.48
C GLY A 40 -1.14 -7.21 11.27
N ASP A 41 -1.95 -7.41 12.30
CA ASP A 41 -3.29 -6.84 12.35
C ASP A 41 -3.20 -5.33 12.61
N VAL A 42 -3.75 -4.53 11.70
CA VAL A 42 -3.63 -3.05 11.75
C VAL A 42 -5.00 -2.41 11.98
N LEU A 43 -5.12 -1.63 13.06
CA LEU A 43 -6.21 -0.69 13.26
C LEU A 43 -5.76 0.70 12.76
N MET A 44 -6.43 1.21 11.73
CA MET A 44 -6.11 2.50 11.11
C MET A 44 -7.30 3.46 11.23
N ALA A 45 -7.04 4.68 11.73
CA ALA A 45 -8.04 5.73 11.91
C ALA A 45 -7.54 7.04 11.29
N ALA A 46 -8.30 7.57 10.34
CA ALA A 46 -8.04 8.85 9.68
C ALA A 46 -9.36 9.43 9.15
N GLU A 47 -9.37 10.70 8.73
CA GLU A 47 -10.56 11.36 8.18
C GLU A 47 -10.98 10.79 6.82
N THR A 48 -12.23 11.05 6.41
CA THR A 48 -12.70 10.69 5.06
C THR A 48 -11.90 11.48 4.03
N GLY A 49 -11.44 10.82 2.97
CA GLY A 49 -10.57 11.43 1.95
C GLY A 49 -9.07 11.29 2.22
N SER A 50 -8.63 10.81 3.40
CA SER A 50 -7.20 10.65 3.74
C SER A 50 -6.48 9.50 3.00
N GLY A 51 -7.14 8.77 2.10
CA GLY A 51 -6.51 7.69 1.32
C GLY A 51 -6.54 6.29 1.98
N LYS A 52 -7.35 6.09 3.04
CA LYS A 52 -7.50 4.80 3.74
C LYS A 52 -7.81 3.61 2.81
N THR A 53 -8.59 3.81 1.75
CA THR A 53 -8.89 2.74 0.79
C THR A 53 -7.62 2.24 0.11
N GLY A 54 -6.77 3.14 -0.39
CA GLY A 54 -5.47 2.76 -0.96
C GLY A 54 -4.55 2.13 0.08
N ALA A 55 -4.55 2.68 1.30
CA ALA A 55 -3.74 2.20 2.42
C ALA A 55 -3.99 0.72 2.77
N PHE A 56 -5.24 0.27 2.62
CA PHE A 56 -5.63 -1.13 2.78
C PHE A 56 -5.50 -1.94 1.48
N SER A 57 -5.99 -1.43 0.36
CA SER A 57 -6.09 -2.21 -0.89
C SER A 57 -4.74 -2.53 -1.52
N ILE A 58 -3.77 -1.61 -1.47
CA ILE A 58 -2.42 -1.81 -2.03
C ILE A 58 -1.74 -3.07 -1.46
N PRO A 59 -1.56 -3.19 -0.12
CA PRO A 59 -0.91 -4.36 0.45
C PRO A 59 -1.76 -5.63 0.33
N VAL A 60 -3.09 -5.52 0.36
CA VAL A 60 -3.99 -6.68 0.21
C VAL A 60 -3.90 -7.30 -1.19
N ILE A 61 -3.82 -6.48 -2.25
CA ILE A 61 -3.66 -6.99 -3.62
C ILE A 61 -2.36 -7.82 -3.73
N GLN A 62 -1.27 -7.32 -3.15
CA GLN A 62 0.01 -8.03 -3.11
C GLN A 62 -0.10 -9.34 -2.33
N ILE A 63 -0.63 -9.31 -1.10
CA ILE A 63 -0.78 -10.49 -0.24
C ILE A 63 -1.60 -11.58 -0.96
N VAL A 64 -2.72 -11.21 -1.58
CA VAL A 64 -3.55 -12.16 -2.34
C VAL A 64 -2.78 -12.75 -3.52
N TYR A 65 -2.05 -11.92 -4.26
CA TYR A 65 -1.28 -12.38 -5.42
C TYR A 65 -0.16 -13.35 -5.02
N GLU A 66 0.60 -13.02 -3.98
CA GLU A 66 1.66 -13.88 -3.43
C GLU A 66 1.06 -15.19 -2.90
N THR A 67 -0.04 -15.12 -2.13
CA THR A 67 -0.74 -16.31 -1.59
C THR A 67 -1.24 -17.25 -2.69
N LEU A 68 -1.66 -16.72 -3.85
CA LEU A 68 -2.14 -17.54 -4.98
C LEU A 68 -1.01 -18.17 -5.81
N LYS A 69 0.23 -17.70 -5.62
CA LYS A 69 1.41 -18.22 -6.33
C LYS A 69 2.12 -19.36 -5.60
N ASP A 70 1.87 -19.50 -4.30
CA ASP A 70 2.31 -20.62 -3.48
C ASP A 70 1.42 -21.87 -3.69
#